data_AF-A0AAW2UUT8-F1
#
_entry.id   AF-A0AAW2UUT8-F1
#
_cell.length_a   1.000
_cell.length_b   1.000
_cell.length_c   1.000
_cell.angle_alpha   90.00
_cell.angle_beta   90.00
_cell.angle_gamma   90.00
#
_symmetry.space_group_name_H-M   'P 1'
#
loop_
_entity.id
_entity.type
_entity.pdbx_description
1 polymer ?
#
loop_
_entity_poly.entity_id
_entity_poly.type
_entity_poly.pdbx_seq_one_letter_code
_entity_poly.pdbx_strand_id
1 'polypeptide(L)'
;MELSLFAVRQKDNEPLKEYLQRFNAAALEMPSATQEVKASTFSQGLLYGNFKSLAKKLVSKFDALLARAVKYINMEDAQAAKESRGEK
;
A
#
# COMPACT_ATOMS: atom_id res chain seq x y z
N MET A 1 -2.38 -5.71 21.86
CA MET A 1 -1.48 -6.44 20.95
C MET A 1 -0.80 -5.35 20.14
N GLU A 2 0.49 -5.06 20.36
CA GLU A 2 1.17 -3.98 19.64
C GLU A 2 1.30 -4.36 18.16
N LEU A 3 0.60 -3.64 17.27
CA LEU A 3 0.74 -3.83 15.83
C LEU A 3 2.08 -3.25 15.39
N SER A 4 3.09 -4.12 15.31
CA SER A 4 4.39 -3.74 14.75
C SER A 4 4.22 -3.42 13.26
N LEU A 5 4.63 -2.23 12.82
CA LEU A 5 4.65 -1.83 11.39
C LEU A 5 5.28 -2.91 10.49
N PHE A 6 6.33 -3.56 10.99
CA PHE A 6 7.09 -4.62 10.31
C PHE A 6 6.30 -5.93 10.11
N ALA A 7 5.26 -6.16 10.91
CA ALA A 7 4.38 -7.33 10.81
C ALA A 7 3.28 -7.13 9.75
N VAL A 8 3.04 -5.88 9.31
CA VAL A 8 1.99 -5.58 8.32
C VAL A 8 2.49 -5.89 6.92
N ARG A 9 2.19 -7.11 6.45
CA ARG A 9 2.41 -7.52 5.06
C ARG A 9 1.11 -7.59 4.27
N GLN A 10 1.20 -7.28 2.99
CA GLN A 10 0.14 -7.46 2.02
C GLN A 10 -0.07 -8.96 1.84
N LYS A 11 -1.33 -9.41 1.86
CA LYS A 11 -1.70 -10.82 1.66
C LYS A 11 -1.89 -11.11 0.17
N ASP A 12 -1.80 -12.37 -0.23
CA ASP A 12 -2.20 -12.82 -1.57
C ASP A 12 -3.68 -12.46 -1.83
N ASN A 13 -3.97 -11.89 -3.00
CA ASN A 13 -5.27 -11.32 -3.38
C ASN A 13 -5.79 -10.15 -2.52
N GLU A 14 -4.95 -9.51 -1.71
CA GLU A 14 -5.36 -8.30 -0.99
C GLU A 14 -5.14 -7.03 -1.83
N PRO A 15 -6.22 -6.25 -2.07
CA PRO A 15 -6.10 -4.97 -2.76
C PRO A 15 -5.16 -4.02 -2.03
N LEU A 16 -4.44 -3.19 -2.78
CA LEU A 16 -3.50 -2.22 -2.20
C LEU A 16 -4.18 -1.27 -1.19
N LYS A 17 -5.46 -0.95 -1.42
CA LYS A 17 -6.29 -0.11 -0.53
C LYS A 17 -6.46 -0.73 0.85
N GLU A 18 -6.86 -2.01 0.92
CA GLU A 18 -7.05 -2.74 2.17
C GLU A 18 -5.72 -2.86 2.94
N TYR A 19 -4.64 -3.18 2.21
CA TYR A 19 -3.29 -3.20 2.78
C TYR A 19 -2.90 -1.83 3.37
N LEU A 20 -3.10 -0.75 2.62
CA LEU A 20 -2.76 0.60 3.04
C LEU A 20 -3.56 1.03 4.28
N GLN A 21 -4.84 0.65 4.38
CA GLN A 21 -5.65 0.94 5.57
C GLN A 21 -5.10 0.24 6.82
N ARG A 22 -4.74 -1.05 6.71
CA ARG A 22 -4.11 -1.78 7.82
C ARG A 22 -2.74 -1.21 8.19
N PHE A 23 -1.96 -0.81 7.20
CA PHE A 23 -0.66 -0.19 7.41
C PHE A 23 -0.78 1.16 8.13
N ASN A 24 -1.72 2.02 7.70
CA ASN A 24 -1.97 3.30 8.35
C ASN A 24 -2.46 3.14 9.79
N ALA A 25 -3.31 2.15 10.08
CA ALA A 25 -3.73 1.86 11.45
C ALA A 25 -2.54 1.52 12.35
N ALA A 26 -1.65 0.63 11.91
CA ALA A 26 -0.42 0.31 12.64
C ALA A 26 0.56 1.51 12.71
N ALA A 27 0.59 2.37 11.70
CA ALA A 27 1.43 3.57 11.67
C ALA A 27 0.97 4.67 12.63
N LEU A 28 -0.31 4.69 13.00
CA LEU A 28 -0.88 5.58 14.02
C LEU A 28 -0.53 5.11 15.43
N GLU A 29 -0.46 3.79 15.65
CA GLU A 29 -0.03 3.20 16.92
C GLU A 29 1.48 3.34 17.16
N MET A 30 2.25 3.66 16.11
CA MET A 30 3.70 3.89 16.19
C MET A 30 4.07 5.34 15.79
N PRO A 31 3.71 6.35 16.62
CA PRO A 31 4.00 7.75 16.33
C PRO A 31 5.50 8.06 16.33
N SER A 32 6.31 7.23 17.00
CA SER A 32 7.77 7.30 17.03
C SER A 32 8.45 6.87 15.73
N ALA A 33 7.75 6.18 14.83
CA ALA A 33 8.31 5.79 13.54
C ALA A 33 8.45 7.02 12.61
N THR A 34 9.65 7.24 12.08
CA THR A 34 9.90 8.31 11.12
C THR A 34 9.25 8.00 9.77
N GLN A 35 9.05 9.02 8.94
CA GLN A 35 8.50 8.86 7.59
C GLN A 35 9.33 7.91 6.72
N GLU A 36 10.65 7.89 6.91
CA GLU A 36 11.58 6.98 6.24
C GLU A 36 11.37 5.53 6.66
N VAL A 37 11.18 5.29 7.97
CA VAL A 37 10.88 3.95 8.51
C VAL A 37 9.52 3.47 7.99
N LYS A 38 8.50 4.35 7.96
CA LYS A 38 7.18 4.03 7.41
C LYS A 38 7.26 3.67 5.91
N ALA A 39 7.96 4.47 5.11
CA ALA A 39 8.12 4.21 3.67
C ALA A 39 8.90 2.91 3.38
N SER A 40 9.98 2.67 4.13
CA SER A 40 10.80 1.46 4.00
C SER A 40 10.03 0.21 4.41
N THR A 41 9.25 0.29 5.48
CA THR A 41 8.47 -0.84 5.99
C THR A 41 7.27 -1.13 5.10
N PHE A 42 6.59 -0.09 4.60
CA PHE A 42 5.51 -0.24 3.62
C PHE A 42 6.02 -0.96 2.36
N SER A 43 7.16 -0.52 1.82
CA SER A 43 7.73 -1.12 0.62
C SER A 43 8.15 -2.58 0.83
N GLN A 44 8.63 -2.93 2.03
CA GLN A 44 8.99 -4.30 2.41
C GLN A 44 7.76 -5.19 2.66
N GLY A 45 6.63 -4.61 3.07
CA GLY A 45 5.39 -5.33 3.31
C GLY A 45 4.58 -5.60 2.04
N LEU A 46 4.86 -4.93 0.92
CA LEU A 46 4.19 -5.21 -0.36
C LEU A 46 4.50 -6.62 -0.88
N LEU A 47 3.49 -7.30 -1.42
CA LEU A 47 3.68 -8.61 -2.04
C LEU A 47 4.54 -8.44 -3.30
N TYR A 48 5.53 -9.34 -3.49
CA TYR A 48 6.45 -9.31 -4.62
C TYR A 48 5.69 -9.55 -5.94
N GLY A 49 5.26 -8.48 -6.62
CA GLY A 49 4.45 -8.57 -7.84
C GLY A 49 4.23 -7.21 -8.53
N ASN A 50 3.02 -6.98 -9.06
CA ASN A 50 2.63 -5.78 -9.84
C ASN A 50 2.96 -4.43 -9.16
N PHE A 51 3.13 -4.43 -7.84
CA PHE A 51 3.41 -3.25 -7.03
C PHE A 51 4.92 -3.01 -6.77
N LYS A 52 5.83 -3.86 -7.29
CA LYS A 52 7.29 -3.62 -7.20
C LYS A 52 7.71 -2.27 -7.79
N SER A 53 6.96 -1.73 -8.75
CA SER A 53 7.20 -0.40 -9.33
C SER A 53 7.02 0.74 -8.32
N LEU A 54 6.21 0.53 -7.26
CA LEU A 54 6.05 1.45 -6.13
C LEU A 54 7.32 1.47 -5.26
N ALA A 55 7.89 0.29 -4.98
CA ALA A 55 9.11 0.15 -4.18
C ALA A 55 10.41 0.50 -4.94
N LYS A 56 10.42 0.38 -6.29
CA LYS A 56 11.63 0.57 -7.12
C LYS A 56 12.11 2.02 -7.25
N LYS A 57 11.24 3.00 -7.04
CA LYS A 57 11.66 4.41 -7.01
C LYS A 57 11.78 4.73 -5.53
N LEU A 58 13.00 4.96 -5.03
CA LEU A 58 13.21 5.52 -3.69
C LEU A 58 12.45 6.84 -3.63
N VAL A 59 11.20 6.76 -3.18
CA VAL A 59 10.41 7.94 -2.92
C VAL A 59 10.81 8.34 -1.51
N SER A 60 11.74 9.27 -1.38
CA SER A 60 12.29 9.75 -0.10
C SER A 60 11.22 10.32 0.85
N LYS A 61 9.96 10.40 0.40
CA LYS A 61 8.83 10.94 1.15
C LYS A 61 7.63 10.01 1.04
N PHE A 62 7.11 9.61 2.19
CA PHE A 62 5.91 8.79 2.34
C PHE A 62 4.71 9.36 1.56
N ASP A 63 4.53 10.68 1.52
CA ASP A 63 3.47 11.35 0.76
C ASP A 63 3.46 11.02 -0.74
N ALA A 64 4.63 10.96 -1.36
CA ALA A 64 4.72 10.66 -2.78
C ALA A 64 4.52 9.17 -3.07
N LEU A 65 4.76 8.30 -2.08
CA LEU A 65 4.40 6.89 -2.15
C LEU A 65 2.87 6.71 -1.99
N LEU A 66 2.24 7.45 -1.07
CA LEU A 66 0.78 7.51 -0.93
C LEU A 66 0.10 8.00 -2.21
N ALA A 67 0.56 9.11 -2.79
CA ALA A 67 0.00 9.66 -4.03
C ALA A 67 0.04 8.62 -5.18
N ARG A 68 1.09 7.80 -5.21
CA ARG A 68 1.24 6.74 -6.21
C ARG A 68 0.34 5.54 -5.91
N ALA A 69 0.19 5.16 -4.65
CA ALA A 69 -0.75 4.14 -4.22
C ALA A 69 -2.19 4.52 -4.62
N VAL A 70 -2.60 5.78 -4.40
CA VAL A 70 -3.92 6.29 -4.81
C VAL A 70 -4.12 6.17 -6.33
N LYS A 71 -3.10 6.46 -7.14
CA LYS A 71 -3.19 6.31 -8.60
C LYS A 71 -3.43 4.85 -9.01
N TYR A 72 -2.76 3.90 -8.35
CA TYR A 72 -2.96 2.47 -8.60
C TYR A 72 -4.35 2.00 -8.14
N ILE A 73 -4.83 2.46 -6.98
CA ILE A 73 -6.19 2.15 -6.49
C ILE A 73 -7.25 2.61 -7.52
N ASN A 74 -7.11 3.81 -8.06
CA ASN A 74 -8.03 4.32 -9.08
C ASN A 74 -7.96 3.52 -10.39
N MET A 75 -6.78 2.97 -10.74
CA MET A 75 -6.64 2.10 -11.91
C MET A 75 -7.30 0.73 -11.69
N GLU A 76 -7.10 0.13 -10.50
CA GLU A 76 -7.76 -1.13 -10.11
C GLU A 76 -9.29 -0.96 -10.10
N ASP A 77 -9.79 0.12 -9.51
CA ASP A 77 -11.24 0.42 -9.44
C ASP A 77 -11.84 0.65 -10.84
N ALA A 78 -11.15 1.41 -11.70
CA ALA A 78 -11.58 1.62 -13.08
C ALA A 78 -11.54 0.33 -13.93
N GLN A 79 -10.63 -0.60 -13.63
CA GLN A 79 -10.60 -1.90 -14.28
C GLN A 79 -11.77 -2.78 -13.82
N ALA A 80 -12.01 -2.87 -12.51
CA ALA A 80 -13.15 -3.60 -11.95
C ALA A 80 -14.50 -3.05 -12.44
N ALA A 81 -14.63 -1.74 -12.57
CA ALA A 81 -15.81 -1.08 -13.13
C ALA A 81 -16.03 -1.36 -14.62
N LYS A 82 -14.96 -1.64 -15.38
CA LYS A 82 -15.07 -2.06 -16.79
C LYS A 82 -15.44 -3.53 -16.93
N GLU A 83 -14.90 -4.39 -16.07
CA GLU A 83 -15.23 -5.82 -16.07
C GLU A 83 -16.71 -6.05 -15.71
N SER A 84 -17.25 -5.32 -14.73
CA SER A 84 -18.68 -5.35 -14.37
C SER A 84 -19.64 -4.76 -15.41
N ARG A 85 -19.15 -4.00 -16.40
CA ARG A 85 -19.96 -3.42 -17.48
C ARG A 85 -19.90 -4.24 -18.78
N GLY A 86 -19.01 -5.24 -18.86
CA GLY A 86 -18.89 -6.18 -19.96
C GLY A 86 -19.80 -7.41 -19.84
N GLU A 87 -20.45 -7.61 -18.70
CA GLU A 87 -21.53 -8.60 -18.52
C GLU A 87 -22.90 -7.94 -18.76
N LYS A 88 -23.21 -7.60 -20.02
CA LYS A 88 -24.58 -7.50 -20.55
C LYS A 88 -24.60 -7.76 -22.05
#